data_AF-H6QP81-F1
#
_entry.id   AF-H6QP81-F1
#
_cell.length_a   1.000
_cell.length_b   1.000
_cell.length_c   1.000
_cell.angle_alpha   90.00
_cell.angle_beta   90.00
_cell.angle_gamma   90.00
#
_symmetry.space_group_name_H-M   'P 1'
#
loop_
_entity.id
_entity.type
_entity.pdbx_description
1 polymer ?
#
loop_
_entity_poly.entity_id
_entity_poly.type
_entity_poly.pdbx_seq_one_letter_code
_entity_poly.pdbx_strand_id
1 'polypeptide(L)'
;MSNQVYNCHFLATSNTASALELADQIVDELNLLSSEGFNAYDHGLQEDVLVMPFVLCFLGDSPMHAEIANTPMPSTALNPCRTCKLSAPGKGSKSTLEYVNDFLGKDADGNKASFKYRQWSETIKHTHELWDIGMTKSKKKFDEKSIELGVRDVFNRQCLQIIKDRKAPRSKKNLIRQMHKAKSPKLFSPILRLKGQPLES
;
A
#
# COMPACT_ATOMS: atom_id res chain seq x y z
N MET A 1 -23.33 -21.22 -24.95
CA MET A 1 -23.82 -20.48 -23.77
C MET A 1 -22.67 -19.63 -23.26
N SER A 2 -22.77 -18.31 -23.32
CA SER A 2 -21.74 -17.41 -22.82
C SER A 2 -21.80 -17.40 -21.29
N ASN A 3 -20.74 -17.84 -20.62
CA ASN A 3 -20.52 -17.56 -19.20
C ASN A 3 -20.39 -16.05 -19.03
N GLN A 4 -21.50 -15.34 -18.82
CA GLN A 4 -21.47 -13.96 -18.38
C GLN A 4 -21.03 -13.98 -16.91
N VAL A 5 -20.02 -13.18 -16.59
CA VAL A 5 -19.42 -13.12 -15.25
C VAL A 5 -20.38 -12.33 -14.34
N TYR A 6 -21.39 -12.99 -13.78
CA TYR A 6 -22.46 -12.36 -12.98
C TYR A 6 -22.00 -11.86 -11.59
N ASN A 7 -20.74 -12.05 -11.21
CA ASN A 7 -20.24 -11.75 -9.87
C ASN A 7 -19.27 -10.55 -9.83
N CYS A 8 -19.17 -9.77 -10.90
CA CYS A 8 -18.36 -8.56 -10.91
C CYS A 8 -19.25 -7.33 -10.66
N HIS A 9 -19.19 -6.80 -9.45
CA HIS A 9 -19.90 -5.57 -9.07
C HIS A 9 -18.93 -4.39 -9.08
N PHE A 10 -19.28 -3.33 -9.82
CA PHE A 10 -18.51 -2.09 -9.83
C PHE A 10 -18.85 -1.26 -8.60
N LEU A 11 -17.86 -1.05 -7.73
CA LEU A 11 -18.04 -0.25 -6.51
C LEU A 11 -17.77 1.23 -6.75
N ALA A 12 -16.73 1.56 -7.51
CA ALA A 12 -16.38 2.94 -7.81
C ALA A 12 -15.58 3.03 -9.11
N THR A 13 -15.71 4.16 -9.81
CA THR A 13 -14.88 4.55 -10.95
C THR A 13 -14.63 6.04 -10.90
N SER A 14 -13.43 6.47 -11.29
CA SER A 14 -13.11 7.88 -11.43
C SER A 14 -12.02 8.09 -12.47
N ASN A 15 -12.13 9.18 -13.21
CA ASN A 15 -11.10 9.67 -14.13
C ASN A 15 -10.14 10.68 -13.47
N THR A 16 -10.42 11.09 -12.23
CA THR A 16 -9.66 12.14 -11.52
C THR A 16 -9.09 11.66 -10.19
N ALA A 17 -9.76 10.74 -9.50
CA ALA A 17 -9.30 10.17 -8.24
C ALA A 17 -8.37 8.99 -8.47
N SER A 18 -7.32 8.92 -7.65
CA SER A 18 -6.42 7.78 -7.55
C SER A 18 -7.12 6.56 -6.94
N ALA A 19 -6.53 5.37 -7.14
CA ALA A 19 -7.06 4.13 -6.58
C ALA A 19 -7.17 4.18 -5.04
N LEU A 20 -6.21 4.83 -4.37
CA LEU A 20 -6.24 4.98 -2.92
C LEU A 20 -7.30 5.99 -2.45
N GLU A 21 -7.57 7.08 -3.20
CA GLU A 21 -8.67 8.00 -2.85
C GLU A 21 -10.04 7.32 -2.97
N LEU A 22 -10.22 6.46 -3.97
CA LEU A 22 -11.41 5.61 -4.07
C LEU A 22 -11.48 4.58 -2.94
N ALA A 23 -10.34 3.96 -2.60
CA ALA A 23 -10.27 3.00 -1.50
C ALA A 23 -10.58 3.62 -0.13
N ASP A 24 -10.21 4.89 0.11
CA ASP A 24 -10.49 5.58 1.38
C ASP A 24 -11.98 5.69 1.70
N GLN A 25 -12.84 5.72 0.66
CA GLN A 25 -14.29 5.78 0.83
C GLN A 25 -14.90 4.44 1.23
N ILE A 26 -14.33 3.33 0.76
CA ILE A 26 -14.93 2.00 0.90
C ILE A 26 -14.25 1.11 1.95
N VAL A 27 -13.00 1.41 2.35
CA VAL A 27 -12.21 0.49 3.20
C VAL A 27 -12.87 0.22 4.56
N ASP A 28 -13.48 1.24 5.15
CA ASP A 28 -14.11 1.12 6.47
C ASP A 28 -15.42 0.30 6.36
N GLU A 29 -16.14 0.40 5.24
CA GLU A 29 -17.31 -0.43 4.93
C GLU A 29 -16.91 -1.88 4.64
N LEU A 30 -15.84 -2.11 3.87
CA LEU A 30 -15.29 -3.45 3.63
C LEU A 30 -14.89 -4.13 4.94
N ASN A 31 -14.32 -3.37 5.87
CA ASN A 31 -13.98 -3.85 7.20
C ASN A 31 -15.21 -4.21 8.03
N LEU A 32 -16.29 -3.43 7.91
CA LEU A 32 -17.55 -3.70 8.59
C LEU A 32 -18.19 -4.97 8.03
N LEU A 33 -18.35 -5.05 6.70
CA LEU A 33 -18.97 -6.18 6.02
C LEU A 33 -18.17 -7.47 6.20
N SER A 34 -16.84 -7.43 6.21
CA SER A 34 -16.01 -8.62 6.49
C SER A 34 -16.08 -9.08 7.95
N SER A 35 -16.47 -8.20 8.88
CA SER A 35 -16.58 -8.54 10.31
C SER A 35 -18.00 -8.95 10.71
N GLU A 36 -19.01 -8.26 10.18
CA GLU A 36 -20.42 -8.39 10.61
C GLU A 36 -21.30 -9.05 9.54
N GLY A 37 -20.89 -9.02 8.27
CA GLY A 37 -21.70 -9.48 7.14
C GLY A 37 -22.93 -8.60 6.88
N PHE A 38 -23.78 -9.06 5.96
CA PHE A 38 -25.11 -8.50 5.72
C PHE A 38 -26.08 -9.61 5.31
N ASN A 39 -27.37 -9.45 5.67
CA ASN A 39 -28.40 -10.41 5.28
C ASN A 39 -28.76 -10.23 3.81
N ALA A 40 -28.84 -11.34 3.07
CA ALA A 40 -29.33 -11.39 1.71
C ALA A 40 -30.20 -12.63 1.52
N TYR A 41 -31.22 -12.54 0.67
CA TYR A 41 -32.04 -13.71 0.32
C TYR A 41 -31.40 -14.46 -0.84
N ASP A 42 -31.06 -15.73 -0.65
CA ASP A 42 -30.53 -16.59 -1.71
C ASP A 42 -31.69 -17.29 -2.43
N HIS A 43 -31.91 -16.93 -3.70
CA HIS A 43 -32.97 -17.53 -4.51
C HIS A 43 -32.73 -19.02 -4.82
N GLY A 44 -31.49 -19.49 -4.89
CA GLY A 44 -31.19 -20.91 -5.11
C GLY A 44 -31.49 -21.77 -3.88
N LEU A 45 -31.23 -21.24 -2.68
CA LEU A 45 -31.48 -21.91 -1.40
C LEU A 45 -32.88 -21.65 -0.83
N GLN A 46 -33.58 -20.63 -1.35
CA GLN A 46 -34.89 -20.18 -0.87
C GLN A 46 -34.90 -19.72 0.60
N GLU A 47 -33.77 -19.23 1.10
CA GLU A 47 -33.59 -18.83 2.51
C GLU A 47 -32.79 -17.51 2.64
N ASP A 48 -32.91 -16.88 3.81
CA ASP A 48 -32.06 -15.74 4.19
C ASP A 48 -30.67 -16.26 4.60
N VAL A 49 -29.64 -15.76 3.93
CA VAL A 49 -28.23 -16.07 4.19
C VAL A 49 -27.47 -14.84 4.68
N LEU A 50 -26.43 -15.07 5.47
CA LEU A 50 -25.48 -14.02 5.87
C LEU A 50 -24.30 -14.00 4.92
N VAL A 51 -24.13 -12.91 4.17
CA VAL A 51 -23.04 -12.73 3.22
C VAL A 51 -21.89 -11.96 3.88
N MET A 52 -20.69 -12.54 3.84
CA MET A 52 -19.47 -11.93 4.38
C MET A 52 -18.42 -11.76 3.28
N PRO A 53 -18.23 -10.55 2.73
CA PRO A 53 -17.19 -10.31 1.73
C PRO A 53 -15.80 -10.20 2.37
N PHE A 54 -14.79 -10.74 1.69
CA PHE A 54 -13.38 -10.59 2.06
C PHE A 54 -12.57 -10.07 0.88
N VAL A 55 -11.60 -9.19 1.14
CA VAL A 55 -10.64 -8.77 0.12
C VAL A 55 -9.56 -9.84 -0.02
N LEU A 56 -9.55 -10.55 -1.14
CA LEU A 56 -8.58 -11.61 -1.40
C LEU A 56 -7.27 -11.07 -1.99
N CYS A 57 -7.37 -10.21 -3.01
CA CYS A 57 -6.21 -9.64 -3.66
C CYS A 57 -6.56 -8.31 -4.33
N PHE A 58 -5.53 -7.51 -4.59
CA PHE A 58 -5.65 -6.31 -5.41
C PHE A 58 -5.13 -6.59 -6.81
N LEU A 59 -5.94 -6.27 -7.83
CA LEU A 59 -5.54 -6.32 -9.22
C LEU A 59 -5.42 -4.88 -9.74
N GLY A 60 -4.27 -4.55 -10.28
CA GLY A 60 -3.97 -3.22 -10.79
C GLY A 60 -2.80 -3.27 -11.75
N ASP A 61 -2.53 -2.15 -12.40
CA ASP A 61 -1.28 -1.98 -13.12
C ASP A 61 -0.12 -1.73 -12.13
N SER A 62 1.09 -1.62 -12.67
CA SER A 62 2.29 -1.45 -11.84
C SER A 62 2.22 -0.20 -10.93
N PRO A 63 1.79 0.99 -11.41
CA PRO A 63 1.50 2.13 -10.55
C PRO A 63 0.56 1.83 -9.39
N MET A 64 -0.62 1.28 -9.69
CA MET A 64 -1.64 1.01 -8.69
C MET A 64 -1.16 0.01 -7.63
N HIS A 65 -0.49 -1.08 -8.04
CA HIS A 65 0.08 -2.04 -7.10
C HIS A 65 1.17 -1.44 -6.21
N ALA A 66 1.98 -0.50 -6.72
CA ALA A 66 2.99 0.15 -5.91
C ALA A 66 2.35 0.99 -4.79
N GLU A 67 1.31 1.75 -5.12
CA GLU A 67 0.55 2.56 -4.15
C GLU A 67 -0.16 1.69 -3.10
N ILE A 68 -0.85 0.63 -3.52
CA ILE A 68 -1.56 -0.29 -2.63
C ILE A 68 -0.61 -1.01 -1.68
N ALA A 69 0.53 -1.48 -2.18
CA ALA A 69 1.52 -2.19 -1.37
C ALA A 69 2.41 -1.25 -0.54
N ASN A 70 2.20 0.07 -0.57
CA ASN A 70 3.08 1.06 0.07
C ASN A 70 4.56 0.89 -0.33
N THR A 71 4.81 0.55 -1.60
CA THR A 71 6.15 0.34 -2.16
C THR A 71 6.46 1.38 -3.25
N PRO A 72 7.74 1.68 -3.50
CA PRO A 72 8.10 2.61 -4.54
C PRO A 72 7.94 2.00 -5.94
N MET A 73 7.77 2.85 -6.96
CA MET A 73 7.64 2.42 -8.35
C MET A 73 8.86 1.62 -8.84
N PRO A 74 8.70 0.38 -9.33
CA PRO A 74 9.83 -0.50 -9.65
C PRO A 74 10.82 0.09 -10.66
N SER A 75 10.32 0.78 -11.68
CA SER A 75 11.13 1.34 -12.76
C SER A 75 12.15 2.37 -12.28
N THR A 76 11.87 3.08 -11.18
CA THR A 76 12.69 4.21 -10.71
C THR A 76 13.33 3.98 -9.34
N ALA A 77 12.84 3.01 -8.57
CA ALA A 77 13.26 2.74 -7.20
C ALA A 77 14.53 1.89 -7.10
N LEU A 78 15.32 2.07 -6.05
CA LEU A 78 16.40 1.14 -5.71
C LEU A 78 15.88 -0.19 -5.12
N ASN A 79 14.64 -0.18 -4.63
CA ASN A 79 13.91 -1.33 -4.09
C ASN A 79 12.75 -1.71 -5.04
N PRO A 80 13.00 -2.34 -6.20
CA PRO A 80 11.95 -2.55 -7.19
C PRO A 80 11.03 -3.73 -6.87
N CYS A 81 11.44 -4.66 -6.02
CA CYS A 81 10.63 -5.82 -5.65
C CYS A 81 9.59 -5.44 -4.59
N ARG A 82 8.34 -5.81 -4.84
CA ARG A 82 7.21 -5.60 -3.92
C ARG A 82 7.05 -6.74 -2.90
N THR A 83 7.64 -7.90 -3.19
CA THR A 83 7.50 -9.12 -2.38
C THR A 83 8.70 -9.32 -1.46
N CYS A 84 9.90 -8.94 -1.89
CA CYS A 84 11.12 -9.10 -1.11
C CYS A 84 11.82 -7.76 -0.83
N LYS A 85 12.77 -7.79 0.10
CA LYS A 85 13.56 -6.63 0.53
C LYS A 85 14.79 -6.36 -0.34
N LEU A 86 14.85 -6.94 -1.55
CA LEU A 86 15.98 -6.75 -2.45
C LEU A 86 16.13 -5.26 -2.82
N SER A 87 17.33 -4.75 -2.63
CA SER A 87 17.69 -3.36 -2.93
C SER A 87 18.98 -3.31 -3.74
N ALA A 88 19.09 -2.33 -4.62
CA ALA A 88 20.29 -2.05 -5.39
C ALA A 88 21.01 -0.82 -4.79
N PRO A 89 22.35 -0.81 -4.65
CA PRO A 89 23.09 0.37 -4.21
C PRO A 89 22.89 1.59 -5.12
N GLY A 90 22.67 1.34 -6.41
CA GLY A 90 22.41 2.37 -7.42
C GLY A 90 21.64 1.79 -8.61
N LYS A 91 21.14 2.66 -9.50
CA LYS A 91 20.39 2.22 -10.68
C LYS A 91 21.21 1.36 -11.63
N GLY A 92 22.49 1.70 -11.83
CA GLY A 92 23.41 0.93 -12.67
C GLY A 92 23.76 -0.46 -12.12
N SER A 93 23.60 -0.66 -10.81
CA SER A 93 23.86 -1.95 -10.18
C SER A 93 22.77 -2.99 -10.48
N LYS A 94 21.61 -2.58 -11.00
CA LYS A 94 20.51 -3.52 -11.29
C LYS A 94 20.79 -4.46 -12.47
N SER A 95 21.76 -4.12 -13.32
CA SER A 95 22.16 -4.94 -14.46
C SER A 95 23.39 -5.81 -14.15
N THR A 96 23.89 -5.80 -12.91
CA THR A 96 25.01 -6.67 -12.54
C THR A 96 24.52 -8.11 -12.38
N LEU A 97 25.41 -9.06 -12.65
CA LEU A 97 25.12 -10.48 -12.48
C LEU A 97 24.71 -10.82 -11.05
N GLU A 98 25.37 -10.19 -10.06
CA GLU A 98 25.06 -10.32 -8.63
C GLU A 98 23.62 -9.94 -8.34
N TYR A 99 23.17 -8.76 -8.78
CA TYR A 99 21.81 -8.30 -8.56
C TYR A 99 20.77 -9.20 -9.24
N VAL A 100 21.08 -9.67 -10.47
CA VAL A 100 20.20 -10.58 -11.21
C VAL A 100 20.11 -11.94 -10.50
N ASN A 101 21.22 -12.46 -9.97
CA ASN A 101 21.21 -13.69 -9.18
C ASN A 101 20.37 -13.53 -7.91
N ASP A 102 20.57 -12.45 -7.14
CA ASP A 102 19.76 -12.15 -5.95
C ASP A 102 18.27 -12.03 -6.30
N PHE A 103 17.94 -11.39 -7.42
CA PHE A 103 16.56 -11.26 -7.91
C PHE A 103 15.93 -12.60 -8.28
N LEU A 104 16.71 -13.50 -8.89
CA LEU A 104 16.29 -14.86 -9.21
C LEU A 104 16.30 -15.80 -8.00
N GLY A 105 16.73 -15.33 -6.83
CA GLY A 105 16.89 -16.14 -5.63
C GLY A 105 17.97 -17.20 -5.85
N LYS A 106 19.12 -16.78 -6.38
CA LYS A 106 20.29 -17.63 -6.59
C LYS A 106 21.49 -17.10 -5.81
N ASP A 107 22.26 -18.02 -5.24
CA ASP A 107 23.58 -17.69 -4.68
C ASP A 107 24.65 -17.53 -5.79
N ALA A 108 25.89 -17.26 -5.39
CA ALA A 108 27.01 -17.10 -6.32
C ALA A 108 27.29 -18.35 -7.17
N ASP A 109 26.94 -19.54 -6.65
CA ASP A 109 27.11 -20.83 -7.31
C ASP A 109 25.89 -21.22 -8.17
N GLY A 110 24.83 -20.41 -8.15
CA GLY A 110 23.60 -20.61 -8.91
C GLY A 110 22.56 -21.49 -8.22
N ASN A 111 22.77 -21.89 -6.97
CA ASN A 111 21.82 -22.66 -6.19
C ASN A 111 20.70 -21.77 -5.66
N LYS A 112 19.54 -22.37 -5.33
CA LYS A 112 18.38 -21.64 -4.82
C LYS A 112 18.68 -21.03 -3.44
N ALA A 113 18.69 -19.71 -3.37
CA ALA A 113 18.76 -18.92 -2.15
C ALA A 113 17.36 -18.58 -1.62
N SER A 114 17.26 -18.37 -0.30
CA SER A 114 16.01 -17.95 0.35
C SER A 114 15.76 -16.46 0.18
N PHE A 115 14.53 -16.07 -0.18
CA PHE A 115 14.13 -14.68 -0.24
C PHE A 115 13.84 -14.11 1.15
N LYS A 116 14.32 -12.89 1.41
CA LYS A 116 13.86 -12.08 2.54
C LYS A 116 12.57 -11.37 2.15
N TYR A 117 11.43 -12.00 2.45
CA TYR A 117 10.11 -11.44 2.17
C TYR A 117 9.85 -10.15 2.96
N ARG A 118 9.07 -9.25 2.36
CA ARG A 118 8.53 -8.08 3.05
C ARG A 118 7.37 -8.55 3.92
N GLN A 119 7.37 -8.10 5.17
CA GLN A 119 6.26 -8.32 6.08
C GLN A 119 5.36 -7.08 6.09
N TRP A 120 4.04 -7.31 6.06
CA TRP A 120 3.08 -6.20 6.03
C TRP A 120 3.11 -5.39 7.33
N SER A 121 3.22 -6.08 8.45
CA SER A 121 3.38 -5.48 9.79
C SER A 121 4.60 -4.53 9.86
N GLU A 122 5.72 -4.91 9.28
CA GLU A 122 6.92 -4.09 9.17
C GLU A 122 6.71 -2.88 8.25
N THR A 123 5.98 -3.06 7.13
CA THR A 123 5.63 -1.97 6.21
C THR A 123 4.76 -0.91 6.90
N ILE A 124 3.76 -1.33 7.69
CA ILE A 124 2.94 -0.45 8.53
C ILE A 124 3.84 0.31 9.51
N LYS A 125 4.66 -0.41 10.28
CA LYS A 125 5.57 0.18 11.27
C LYS A 125 6.48 1.24 10.64
N HIS A 126 7.17 0.89 9.55
CA HIS A 126 8.05 1.80 8.82
C HIS A 126 7.31 3.01 8.25
N THR A 127 6.05 2.84 7.81
CA THR A 127 5.24 3.96 7.33
C THR A 127 4.99 4.99 8.44
N HIS A 128 4.70 4.54 9.66
CA HIS A 128 4.55 5.43 10.82
C HIS A 128 5.88 6.07 11.24
N GLU A 129 6.97 5.30 11.29
CA GLU A 129 8.30 5.83 11.59
C GLU A 129 8.74 6.92 10.60
N LEU A 130 8.42 6.74 9.32
CA LEU A 130 8.67 7.74 8.29
C LEU A 130 7.88 9.02 8.57
N TRP A 131 6.60 8.95 8.92
CA TRP A 131 5.82 10.14 9.29
C TRP A 131 6.47 10.92 10.44
N ASP A 132 6.90 10.22 11.49
CA ASP A 132 7.54 10.83 12.66
C ASP A 132 8.87 11.50 12.28
N ILE A 133 9.68 10.86 11.43
CA ILE A 133 10.91 11.46 10.88
C ILE A 133 10.57 12.73 10.09
N GLY A 134 9.53 12.69 9.25
CA GLY A 134 9.10 13.84 8.46
C GLY A 134 8.67 15.01 9.33
N MET A 135 7.87 14.74 10.36
CA MET A 135 7.36 15.76 11.28
C MET A 135 8.47 16.37 12.14
N THR A 136 9.31 15.54 12.76
CA THR A 136 10.30 15.97 13.77
C THR A 136 11.64 16.43 13.17
N LYS A 137 12.08 15.81 12.08
CA LYS A 137 13.38 16.10 11.44
C LYS A 137 13.17 16.93 10.18
N SER A 138 13.40 16.35 9.01
CA SER A 138 13.34 17.06 7.74
C SER A 138 12.78 16.16 6.63
N LYS A 139 12.27 16.80 5.58
CA LYS A 139 11.83 16.10 4.35
C LYS A 139 12.99 15.30 3.73
N LYS A 140 14.23 15.82 3.78
CA LYS A 140 15.40 15.12 3.25
C LYS A 140 15.64 13.78 3.96
N LYS A 141 15.62 13.78 5.30
CA LYS A 141 15.79 12.54 6.09
C LYS A 141 14.63 11.56 5.87
N PHE A 142 13.41 12.07 5.68
CA PHE A 142 12.26 11.26 5.27
C PHE A 142 12.52 10.56 3.93
N ASP A 143 12.93 11.31 2.91
CA ASP A 143 13.15 10.78 1.56
C ASP A 143 14.30 9.74 1.55
N GLU A 144 15.39 10.01 2.26
CA GLU A 144 16.52 9.06 2.42
C GLU A 144 16.08 7.76 3.11
N LYS A 145 15.36 7.85 4.23
CA LYS A 145 14.89 6.68 4.97
C LYS A 145 13.81 5.90 4.20
N SER A 146 12.96 6.59 3.45
CA SER A 146 11.97 5.95 2.56
C SER A 146 12.64 5.11 1.47
N ILE A 147 13.76 5.60 0.91
CA ILE A 147 14.56 4.84 -0.05
C ILE A 147 15.20 3.63 0.62
N GLU A 148 15.81 3.79 1.79
CA GLU A 148 16.46 2.71 2.54
C GLU A 148 15.48 1.57 2.87
N LEU A 149 14.31 1.90 3.40
CA LEU A 149 13.28 0.92 3.79
C LEU A 149 12.51 0.35 2.59
N GLY A 150 12.56 1.02 1.44
CA GLY A 150 11.74 0.69 0.28
C GLY A 150 10.23 0.83 0.56
N VAL A 151 9.85 1.80 1.38
CA VAL A 151 8.46 2.09 1.75
C VAL A 151 8.07 3.46 1.22
N ARG A 152 6.91 3.55 0.56
CA ARG A 152 6.42 4.77 -0.06
C ARG A 152 4.90 4.87 0.03
N ASP A 153 4.44 5.57 1.05
CA ASP A 153 3.04 5.94 1.24
C ASP A 153 2.75 7.29 0.56
N VAL A 154 1.75 7.33 -0.34
CA VAL A 154 1.41 8.52 -1.12
C VAL A 154 0.77 9.60 -0.25
N PHE A 155 -0.13 9.23 0.66
CA PHE A 155 -0.88 10.15 1.53
C PHE A 155 0.05 10.87 2.50
N ASN A 156 0.82 10.09 3.26
CA ASN A 156 1.82 10.59 4.21
C ASN A 156 2.75 11.59 3.51
N ARG A 157 3.26 11.22 2.33
CA ARG A 157 4.19 12.08 1.59
C ARG A 157 3.53 13.38 1.14
N GLN A 158 2.30 13.34 0.64
CA GLN A 158 1.55 14.54 0.24
C GLN A 158 1.27 15.45 1.45
N CYS A 159 0.82 14.89 2.57
CA CYS A 159 0.63 15.63 3.82
C CYS A 159 1.93 16.29 4.29
N LEU A 160 3.05 15.57 4.23
CA LEU A 160 4.36 16.10 4.59
C LEU A 160 4.81 17.23 3.63
N GLN A 161 4.54 17.11 2.33
CA GLN A 161 4.79 18.20 1.37
C GLN A 161 4.05 19.47 1.77
N ILE A 162 2.75 19.36 2.07
CA ILE A 162 1.91 20.51 2.46
C ILE A 162 2.42 21.14 3.76
N ILE A 163 2.83 20.33 4.74
CA ILE A 163 3.35 20.82 6.02
C ILE A 163 4.67 21.59 5.83
N LYS A 164 5.59 21.07 4.99
CA LYS A 164 6.92 21.64 4.79
C LYS A 164 6.97 22.75 3.74
N ASP A 165 5.99 22.84 2.85
CA ASP A 165 5.87 23.95 1.91
C ASP A 165 5.48 25.24 2.64
N ARG A 166 6.31 26.29 2.52
CA ARG A 166 6.04 27.60 3.12
C ARG A 166 4.79 28.27 2.53
N LYS A 167 4.51 28.05 1.24
CA LYS A 167 3.41 28.67 0.50
C LYS A 167 2.06 27.98 0.69
N ALA A 168 2.05 26.74 1.20
CA ALA A 168 0.82 26.00 1.39
C ALA A 168 -0.16 26.69 2.38
N PRO A 169 -1.48 26.62 2.11
CA PRO A 169 -2.50 27.27 2.93
C PRO A 169 -2.44 26.90 4.41
N ARG A 170 -2.57 27.89 5.30
CA ARG A 170 -2.57 27.68 6.75
C ARG A 170 -3.68 26.73 7.20
N SER A 171 -4.86 26.80 6.58
CA SER A 171 -6.00 25.91 6.85
C SER A 171 -5.63 24.43 6.66
N LYS A 172 -5.04 24.07 5.50
CA LYS A 172 -4.58 22.70 5.22
C LYS A 172 -3.52 22.22 6.20
N LYS A 173 -2.55 23.08 6.55
CA LYS A 173 -1.53 22.75 7.55
C LYS A 173 -2.13 22.50 8.93
N ASN A 174 -3.11 23.32 9.33
CA ASN A 174 -3.78 23.17 10.61
C ASN A 174 -4.61 21.88 10.66
N LEU A 175 -5.30 21.53 9.58
CA LEU A 175 -6.02 20.26 9.45
C LEU A 175 -5.08 19.07 9.64
N ILE A 176 -3.95 19.03 8.91
CA ILE A 176 -2.97 17.94 9.03
C ILE A 176 -2.37 17.86 10.45
N ARG A 177 -2.11 19.00 11.09
CA ARG A 177 -1.64 19.03 12.49
C ARG A 177 -2.69 18.54 13.48
N GLN A 178 -3.96 18.87 13.27
CA GLN A 178 -5.05 18.34 14.08
C GLN A 178 -5.16 16.83 13.92
N MET A 179 -5.11 16.33 12.68
CA MET A 179 -5.09 14.89 12.39
C MET A 179 -3.90 14.20 13.06
N HIS A 180 -2.71 14.82 13.03
CA HIS A 180 -1.52 14.28 13.69
C HIS A 180 -1.70 14.22 15.21
N LYS A 181 -2.21 15.29 15.84
CA LYS A 181 -2.50 15.32 17.27
C LYS A 181 -3.55 14.27 17.66
N ALA A 182 -4.55 14.05 16.81
CA ALA A 182 -5.58 13.05 16.99
C ALA A 182 -5.11 11.62 16.65
N LYS A 183 -3.85 11.42 16.22
CA LYS A 183 -3.33 10.14 15.70
C LYS A 183 -4.25 9.53 14.64
N SER A 184 -4.80 10.38 13.77
CA SER A 184 -5.77 9.95 12.77
C SER A 184 -5.14 8.99 11.75
N PRO A 185 -5.76 7.83 11.49
CA PRO A 185 -5.24 6.88 10.50
C PRO A 185 -5.43 7.39 9.06
N LYS A 186 -6.18 8.48 8.85
CA LYS A 186 -6.37 9.14 7.55
C LYS A 186 -5.14 9.94 7.07
N LEU A 187 -4.06 9.98 7.86
CA LEU A 187 -2.77 10.52 7.44
C LEU A 187 -1.96 9.55 6.56
N PHE A 188 -2.43 8.32 6.42
CA PHE A 188 -1.74 7.24 5.76
C PHE A 188 -2.66 6.59 4.71
N SER A 189 -2.08 5.73 3.87
CA SER A 189 -2.80 4.94 2.90
C SER A 189 -3.98 4.21 3.57
N PRO A 190 -5.19 4.28 3.00
CA PRO A 190 -6.36 3.61 3.56
C PRO A 190 -6.19 2.10 3.64
N ILE A 191 -5.35 1.51 2.78
CA ILE A 191 -5.06 0.07 2.78
C ILE A 191 -4.44 -0.39 4.10
N LEU A 192 -3.77 0.49 4.85
CA LEU A 192 -3.26 0.15 6.18
C LEU A 192 -4.37 -0.08 7.22
N ARG A 193 -5.61 0.38 6.94
CA ARG A 193 -6.77 0.15 7.80
C ARG A 193 -7.52 -1.14 7.45
N LEU A 194 -7.25 -1.75 6.29
CA LEU A 194 -7.96 -2.94 5.85
C LEU A 194 -7.66 -4.12 6.80
N LYS A 195 -8.72 -4.78 7.25
CA LYS A 195 -8.70 -5.97 8.10
C LYS A 195 -8.60 -7.22 7.22
N GLY A 196 -7.89 -8.24 7.72
CA GLY A 196 -7.46 -9.38 6.91
C GLY A 196 -6.06 -9.10 6.37
N GLN A 197 -5.05 -9.71 7.00
CA GLN A 197 -3.67 -9.56 6.57
C GLN A 197 -3.51 -10.19 5.18
N PRO A 198 -2.68 -9.62 4.28
CA PRO A 198 -2.17 -10.38 3.15
C PRO A 198 -1.55 -11.65 3.72
N LEU A 199 -1.95 -12.83 3.20
CA LEU A 199 -1.36 -14.10 3.62
C LEU A 199 0.16 -13.96 3.57
N GLU A 200 0.80 -13.99 4.74
CA GLU A 200 2.25 -14.04 4.86
C GLU A 200 2.67 -15.39 4.28
N SER A 201 3.31 -15.37 3.11
CA SER A 201 3.83 -16.56 2.41
C SER A 201 5.12 -17.07 3.03
#